data_AF-A0AAV2QQC5-F1
#
_entry.id   AF-A0AAV2QQC5-F1
#
_cell.length_a   1.000
_cell.length_b   1.000
_cell.length_c   1.000
_cell.angle_alpha   90.00
_cell.angle_beta   90.00
_cell.angle_gamma   90.00
#
_symmetry.space_group_name_H-M   'P 1'
#
loop_
_entity.id
_entity.type
_entity.pdbx_description
1 polymer ?
#
loop_
_entity_poly.entity_id
_entity_poly.type
_entity_poly.pdbx_seq_one_letter_code
_entity_poly.pdbx_strand_id
1 'polypeptide(L)'
;MYVFQMLLGVFLLNTVIGAPTDSSSTNPKVVCYYGSWSVYRNGIGKFDVENIDVNLCTHIIYTFAGLDESTSMIKVLDPWNDLPDNWGKNAYGRFTGLKAQNPELKTLLAIGGWNEGSMKYSKMATDPEKRAVFIQSAVELLLKHNFDGLDMDWEYPALRGAYLKTKTTSVFY
;
A
#
# COMPACT_ATOMS: atom_id res chain seq x y z
N MET A 1 79.07 33.70 15.54
CA MET A 1 78.10 32.81 16.21
C MET A 1 76.75 33.51 16.27
N TYR A 2 75.97 33.46 15.19
CA TYR A 2 74.53 33.77 15.15
C TYR A 2 73.94 32.99 13.96
N VAL A 3 73.07 32.04 14.27
CA VAL A 3 72.34 31.18 13.33
C VAL A 3 71.08 31.93 12.92
N PHE A 4 70.90 32.22 11.64
CA PHE A 4 69.66 32.77 11.10
C PHE A 4 68.89 31.63 10.42
N GLN A 5 67.94 31.07 11.15
CA GLN A 5 67.11 29.95 10.70
C GLN A 5 65.88 30.52 9.99
N MET A 6 65.82 30.37 8.66
CA MET A 6 64.60 30.65 7.88
C MET A 6 63.52 29.64 8.25
N LEU A 7 62.41 30.11 8.83
CA LEU A 7 61.18 29.35 9.00
C LEU A 7 60.40 29.37 7.67
N LEU A 8 60.32 28.21 7.02
CA LEU A 8 59.36 27.94 5.94
C LEU A 8 57.97 27.77 6.58
N GLY A 9 57.10 28.78 6.41
CA GLY A 9 55.69 28.68 6.79
C GLY A 9 54.95 27.75 5.82
N VAL A 10 54.49 26.61 6.33
CA VAL A 10 53.58 25.71 5.62
C VAL A 10 52.18 26.31 5.66
N PHE A 11 51.69 26.82 4.53
CA PHE A 11 50.28 27.17 4.36
C PHE A 11 49.47 25.87 4.19
N LEU A 12 48.77 25.45 5.24
CA LEU A 12 47.72 24.43 5.15
C LEU A 12 46.50 25.07 4.48
N LEU A 13 46.26 24.76 3.21
CA LEU A 13 44.95 24.95 2.60
C LEU A 13 43.97 23.98 3.27
N ASN A 14 43.14 24.48 4.18
CA ASN A 14 41.94 23.77 4.60
C ASN A 14 40.94 23.78 3.44
N THR A 15 40.97 22.74 2.61
CA THR A 15 39.85 22.43 1.72
C THR A 15 38.68 21.98 2.59
N VAL A 16 37.76 22.90 2.86
CA VAL A 16 36.44 22.55 3.38
C VAL A 16 35.71 21.80 2.27
N ILE A 17 35.80 20.47 2.29
CA ILE A 17 34.90 19.62 1.52
C ILE A 17 33.54 19.77 2.20
N GLY A 18 32.71 20.67 1.66
CA GLY A 18 31.31 20.72 2.04
C GLY A 18 30.70 19.36 1.75
N ALA A 19 30.28 18.64 2.81
CA ALA A 19 29.47 17.46 2.65
C ALA A 19 28.22 17.85 1.84
N PRO A 20 27.79 17.05 0.84
CA PRO A 20 26.53 17.31 0.18
C PRO A 20 25.45 17.33 1.26
N THR A 21 24.81 18.48 1.44
CA THR A 21 23.59 18.57 2.22
C THR A 21 22.55 17.79 1.45
N ASP A 22 22.32 16.54 1.87
CA ASP A 22 21.19 15.75 1.39
C ASP A 22 19.94 16.43 1.94
N SER A 23 19.47 17.46 1.22
CA SER A 23 18.15 18.02 1.41
C SER A 23 17.17 16.98 0.91
N SER A 24 16.91 15.98 1.75
CA SER A 24 15.82 15.03 1.62
C SER A 24 14.51 15.81 1.67
N SER A 25 14.18 16.46 0.55
CA SER A 25 12.84 16.96 0.26
C SER A 25 11.99 15.73 0.02
N THR A 26 11.49 15.15 1.11
CA THR A 26 10.51 14.08 1.03
C THR A 26 9.25 14.67 0.44
N ASN A 27 9.07 14.51 -0.88
CA ASN A 27 7.83 14.89 -1.53
C ASN A 27 6.67 14.20 -0.80
N PRO A 28 5.65 14.98 -0.36
CA PRO A 28 4.55 14.42 0.41
C PRO A 28 3.84 13.35 -0.41
N LYS A 29 3.33 12.31 0.28
CA LYS A 29 2.52 11.29 -0.37
C LYS A 29 1.08 11.76 -0.43
N VAL A 30 0.48 11.70 -1.61
CA VAL A 30 -0.96 11.90 -1.82
C VAL A 30 -1.54 10.53 -2.13
N VAL A 31 -2.38 10.03 -1.23
CA VAL A 31 -2.91 8.66 -1.26
C VAL A 31 -4.41 8.71 -1.51
N CYS A 32 -4.87 8.10 -2.60
CA CYS A 32 -6.24 8.22 -3.07
C CYS A 32 -6.94 6.87 -3.13
N TYR A 33 -8.10 6.76 -2.51
CA TYR A 33 -8.91 5.54 -2.53
C TYR A 33 -9.84 5.53 -3.75
N TYR A 34 -9.83 4.43 -4.49
CA TYR A 34 -10.74 4.13 -5.58
C TYR A 34 -11.75 3.07 -5.13
N GLY A 35 -13.01 3.48 -5.00
CA GLY A 35 -14.11 2.56 -4.67
C GLY A 35 -14.52 1.74 -5.89
N SER A 36 -14.24 0.43 -5.89
CA SER A 36 -14.52 -0.46 -7.04
C SER A 36 -16.00 -0.46 -7.44
N TRP A 37 -16.90 -0.31 -6.47
CA TRP A 37 -18.35 -0.26 -6.69
C TRP A 37 -18.81 0.99 -7.44
N SER A 38 -17.96 2.00 -7.61
CA SER A 38 -18.31 3.23 -8.34
C SER A 38 -18.55 2.99 -9.83
N VAL A 39 -18.07 1.86 -10.38
CA VAL A 39 -18.36 1.41 -11.75
C VAL A 39 -19.85 1.12 -11.99
N TYR A 40 -20.59 0.83 -10.92
CA TYR A 40 -22.02 0.50 -10.95
C TYR A 40 -22.94 1.71 -10.74
N ARG A 41 -22.38 2.90 -10.49
CA ARG A 41 -23.19 4.12 -10.41
C ARG A 41 -23.75 4.48 -11.78
N ASN A 42 -24.87 5.20 -11.78
CA ASN A 42 -25.56 5.63 -12.99
C ASN A 42 -25.14 7.04 -13.44
N GLY A 43 -25.25 7.30 -14.74
CA GLY A 43 -25.03 8.62 -15.34
C GLY A 43 -23.65 9.19 -15.03
N ILE A 44 -23.60 10.48 -14.70
CA ILE A 44 -22.35 11.21 -14.38
C ILE A 44 -21.68 10.75 -13.08
N GLY A 45 -22.36 9.93 -12.27
CA GLY A 45 -21.78 9.36 -11.05
C GLY A 45 -20.93 8.12 -11.31
N LYS A 46 -21.02 7.53 -12.52
CA LYS A 46 -20.21 6.38 -12.90
C LYS A 46 -18.74 6.75 -12.95
N PHE A 47 -17.92 5.95 -12.28
CA PHE A 47 -16.48 6.14 -12.26
C PHE A 47 -15.82 4.75 -12.33
N ASP A 48 -15.09 4.50 -13.41
CA ASP A 48 -14.34 3.26 -13.67
C ASP A 48 -12.83 3.55 -13.54
N VAL A 49 -12.00 2.52 -13.67
CA VAL A 49 -10.54 2.62 -13.57
C VAL A 49 -9.98 3.66 -14.56
N GLU A 50 -10.49 3.70 -15.78
CA GLU A 50 -10.03 4.63 -16.82
C GLU A 50 -10.36 6.09 -16.52
N ASN A 51 -11.18 6.38 -15.52
CA ASN A 51 -11.47 7.75 -15.09
C ASN A 51 -10.45 8.30 -14.09
N ILE A 52 -9.51 7.48 -13.60
CA ILE A 52 -8.47 7.90 -12.67
C ILE A 52 -7.42 8.74 -13.41
N ASP A 53 -7.23 9.99 -12.97
CA ASP A 53 -6.07 10.79 -13.36
C ASP A 53 -4.85 10.38 -12.54
N VAL A 54 -3.90 9.72 -13.21
CA VAL A 54 -2.70 9.14 -12.62
C VAL A 54 -1.69 10.17 -12.09
N ASN A 55 -1.89 11.46 -12.33
CA ASN A 55 -0.98 12.52 -11.91
C ASN A 55 -1.44 13.27 -10.64
N LEU A 56 -2.66 12.99 -10.14
CA LEU A 56 -3.18 13.65 -8.94
C LEU A 56 -2.63 13.06 -7.64
N CYS A 57 -2.26 11.77 -7.65
CA CYS A 57 -1.91 11.01 -6.46
C CYS A 57 -0.59 10.29 -6.68
N THR A 58 0.21 10.14 -5.62
CA THR A 58 1.43 9.32 -5.67
C THR A 58 1.11 7.84 -5.42
N HIS A 59 0.03 7.57 -4.69
CA HIS A 59 -0.46 6.22 -4.42
C HIS A 59 -1.97 6.19 -4.69
N ILE A 60 -2.44 5.12 -5.33
CA ILE A 60 -3.85 4.81 -5.48
C ILE A 60 -4.14 3.45 -4.83
N ILE A 61 -5.25 3.37 -4.12
CA ILE A 61 -5.67 2.18 -3.37
C ILE A 61 -6.99 1.67 -3.93
N TYR A 62 -7.00 0.45 -4.44
CA TYR A 62 -8.20 -0.25 -4.89
C TYR A 62 -8.97 -0.76 -3.68
N THR A 63 -10.25 -0.42 -3.56
CA THR A 63 -11.09 -0.86 -2.45
C THR A 63 -12.31 -1.65 -2.92
N PHE A 64 -12.62 -2.83 -2.40
CA PHE A 64 -11.91 -3.61 -1.36
C PHE A 64 -11.76 -5.07 -1.80
N ALA A 65 -10.71 -5.72 -1.32
CA ALA A 65 -10.71 -7.15 -1.07
C ALA A 65 -11.31 -7.45 0.32
N GLY A 66 -11.66 -8.70 0.55
CA GLY A 66 -12.22 -9.18 1.80
C GLY A 66 -11.40 -10.28 2.44
N LEU A 67 -11.94 -10.80 3.55
CA LEU A 67 -11.42 -11.98 4.23
C LEU A 67 -12.46 -13.10 4.19
N ASP A 68 -12.06 -14.30 3.74
CA ASP A 68 -12.87 -15.49 3.88
C ASP A 68 -12.82 -16.01 5.32
N GLU A 69 -13.97 -16.10 5.98
CA GLU A 69 -14.03 -16.49 7.39
C GLU A 69 -13.70 -17.97 7.63
N SER A 70 -13.91 -18.82 6.62
CA SER A 70 -13.69 -20.26 6.73
C SER A 70 -12.23 -20.64 6.51
N THR A 71 -11.58 -20.04 5.51
CA THR A 71 -10.20 -20.36 5.15
C THR A 71 -9.18 -19.39 5.71
N SER A 72 -9.60 -18.21 6.18
CA SER A 72 -8.72 -17.08 6.53
C SER A 72 -7.88 -16.56 5.36
N MET A 73 -8.23 -16.89 4.12
CA MET A 73 -7.58 -16.36 2.94
C MET A 73 -8.14 -14.98 2.56
N ILE A 74 -7.32 -14.16 1.92
CA ILE A 74 -7.82 -12.96 1.22
C ILE A 74 -8.85 -13.39 0.15
N LYS A 75 -9.91 -12.60 -0.02
CA LYS A 75 -11.03 -12.89 -0.88
C LYS A 75 -11.28 -11.75 -1.86
N VAL A 76 -11.47 -12.08 -3.13
CA VAL A 76 -11.97 -11.11 -4.12
C VAL A 76 -13.49 -10.96 -3.94
N LEU A 77 -13.95 -9.74 -3.70
CA LEU A 77 -15.35 -9.46 -3.38
C LEU A 77 -16.25 -9.43 -4.61
N ASP A 78 -15.74 -8.97 -5.76
CA ASP A 78 -16.47 -8.94 -7.03
C ASP A 78 -15.63 -9.59 -8.16
N PRO A 79 -15.59 -10.93 -8.24
CA PRO A 79 -14.78 -11.62 -9.24
C PRO A 79 -15.12 -11.25 -10.69
N TRP A 80 -16.37 -10.89 -10.98
CA TRP A 80 -16.78 -10.53 -12.35
C TRP A 80 -16.18 -9.18 -12.77
N ASN A 81 -16.13 -8.21 -11.86
CA ASN A 81 -15.48 -6.94 -12.15
C ASN A 81 -13.95 -7.01 -12.03
N ASP A 82 -13.46 -7.66 -10.97
CA ASP A 82 -12.07 -7.54 -10.54
C ASP A 82 -11.12 -8.46 -11.32
N LEU A 83 -11.58 -9.66 -11.72
CA LEU A 83 -10.74 -10.70 -12.33
C LEU A 83 -10.95 -10.80 -13.86
N PRO A 84 -9.96 -11.34 -14.60
CA PRO A 84 -10.11 -11.65 -16.02
C PRO A 84 -10.82 -13.00 -16.27
N ASP A 85 -10.87 -13.86 -15.26
CA ASP A 85 -11.47 -15.18 -15.34
C ASP A 85 -12.96 -15.09 -15.69
N ASN A 86 -13.49 -16.07 -16.44
CA ASN A 86 -14.90 -16.14 -16.82
C ASN A 86 -15.45 -14.88 -17.51
N TRP A 87 -14.70 -14.31 -18.47
CA TRP A 87 -15.06 -13.08 -19.18
C TRP A 87 -15.24 -11.86 -18.26
N GLY A 88 -14.57 -11.88 -17.10
CA GLY A 88 -14.56 -10.75 -16.18
C GLY A 88 -13.83 -9.53 -16.74
N LYS A 89 -14.08 -8.38 -16.13
CA LYS A 89 -13.59 -7.07 -16.61
C LYS A 89 -12.14 -6.78 -16.26
N ASN A 90 -11.48 -7.66 -15.49
CA ASN A 90 -10.08 -7.54 -15.12
C ASN A 90 -9.74 -6.16 -14.49
N ALA A 91 -10.61 -5.62 -13.64
CA ALA A 91 -10.38 -4.29 -13.05
C ALA A 91 -9.07 -4.23 -12.24
N TYR A 92 -8.63 -5.32 -11.60
CA TYR A 92 -7.32 -5.36 -10.96
C TYR A 92 -6.18 -5.14 -11.95
N GLY A 93 -6.17 -5.88 -13.07
CA GLY A 93 -5.14 -5.72 -14.10
C GLY A 93 -5.18 -4.35 -14.77
N ARG A 94 -6.37 -3.79 -15.02
CA ARG A 94 -6.53 -2.42 -15.55
C ARG A 94 -5.99 -1.38 -14.57
N PHE A 95 -6.30 -1.55 -13.28
CA PHE A 95 -5.90 -0.61 -12.23
C PHE A 95 -4.39 -0.59 -12.01
N THR A 96 -3.76 -1.76 -11.87
CA THR A 96 -2.29 -1.83 -11.74
C THR A 96 -1.59 -1.45 -13.05
N GLY A 97 -2.25 -1.61 -14.19
CA GLY A 97 -1.81 -1.15 -15.51
C GLY A 97 -1.72 0.38 -15.66
N LEU A 98 -2.37 1.17 -14.79
CA LEU A 98 -2.26 2.63 -14.80
C LEU A 98 -0.82 3.13 -14.62
N LYS A 99 0.06 2.31 -14.02
CA LYS A 99 1.50 2.57 -13.92
C LYS A 99 2.19 2.72 -15.28
N ALA A 100 1.60 2.22 -16.37
CA ALA A 100 2.12 2.47 -17.71
C ALA A 100 1.98 3.94 -18.15
N GLN A 101 1.00 4.68 -17.59
CA GLN A 101 0.79 6.10 -17.85
C GLN A 101 1.64 6.99 -16.91
N ASN A 102 1.87 6.52 -15.69
CA ASN A 102 2.76 7.16 -14.71
C ASN A 102 3.61 6.09 -13.98
N PRO A 103 4.86 5.85 -14.41
CA PRO A 103 5.73 4.83 -13.80
C PRO A 103 6.09 5.05 -12.32
N GLU A 104 5.93 6.27 -11.80
CA GLU A 104 6.17 6.58 -10.39
C GLU A 104 4.97 6.24 -9.48
N LEU A 105 3.79 6.04 -10.07
CA LEU A 105 2.56 5.73 -9.36
C LEU A 105 2.67 4.38 -8.63
N LYS A 106 2.17 4.33 -7.40
CA LYS A 106 2.03 3.10 -6.62
C LYS A 106 0.57 2.67 -6.51
N THR A 107 0.33 1.39 -6.65
CA THR A 107 -0.99 0.76 -6.64
C THR A 107 -1.08 -0.23 -5.49
N LEU A 108 -2.02 -0.02 -4.58
CA LEU A 108 -2.23 -0.91 -3.44
C LEU A 108 -3.64 -1.50 -3.49
N LEU A 109 -3.82 -2.64 -2.83
CA LEU A 109 -5.13 -3.24 -2.60
C LEU A 109 -5.49 -3.11 -1.13
N ALA A 110 -6.63 -2.48 -0.83
CA ALA A 110 -7.16 -2.48 0.53
C ALA A 110 -7.95 -3.75 0.82
N ILE A 111 -7.79 -4.30 2.01
CA ILE A 111 -8.67 -5.35 2.56
C ILE A 111 -9.47 -4.80 3.74
N GLY A 112 -10.77 -5.08 3.77
CA GLY A 112 -11.65 -4.68 4.88
C GLY A 112 -12.69 -3.65 4.49
N GLY A 113 -12.65 -2.50 5.15
CA GLY A 113 -13.68 -1.49 5.10
C GLY A 113 -14.92 -1.84 5.92
N TRP A 114 -15.78 -0.84 6.12
CA TRP A 114 -16.90 -0.91 7.06
C TRP A 114 -17.80 -2.15 6.91
N ASN A 115 -18.12 -2.55 5.67
CA ASN A 115 -19.09 -3.59 5.36
C ASN A 115 -18.58 -5.02 5.58
N GLU A 116 -17.27 -5.22 5.65
CA GLU A 116 -16.69 -6.55 5.91
C GLU A 116 -16.85 -6.98 7.38
N GLY A 117 -17.15 -6.03 8.27
CA GLY A 117 -17.27 -6.27 9.71
C GLY A 117 -15.92 -6.57 10.37
N SER A 118 -15.96 -6.92 11.66
CA SER A 118 -14.74 -6.96 12.49
C SER A 118 -14.38 -8.34 13.05
N MET A 119 -15.38 -9.21 13.26
CA MET A 119 -15.19 -10.51 13.93
C MET A 119 -14.23 -11.46 13.18
N LYS A 120 -14.34 -11.56 11.85
CA LYS A 120 -13.49 -12.46 11.05
C LYS A 120 -12.02 -12.05 11.08
N TYR A 121 -11.74 -10.75 11.01
CA TYR A 121 -10.38 -10.21 11.16
C TYR A 121 -9.83 -10.49 12.54
N SER A 122 -10.66 -10.34 13.58
CA SER A 122 -10.29 -10.69 14.94
C SER A 122 -9.87 -12.16 15.07
N LYS A 123 -10.66 -13.09 14.54
CA LYS A 123 -10.35 -14.53 14.56
C LYS A 123 -9.04 -14.83 13.84
N MET A 124 -8.83 -14.26 12.65
CA MET A 124 -7.60 -14.42 11.88
C MET A 124 -6.40 -13.85 12.63
N ALA A 125 -6.49 -12.63 13.15
CA ALA A 125 -5.38 -11.95 13.81
C ALA A 125 -4.94 -12.64 15.12
N THR A 126 -5.86 -13.23 15.89
CA THR A 126 -5.52 -13.88 17.16
C THR A 126 -4.88 -15.26 17.03
N ASP A 127 -4.84 -15.83 15.83
CA ASP A 127 -4.42 -17.20 15.58
C ASP A 127 -3.21 -17.23 14.63
N PRO A 128 -2.01 -17.66 15.08
CA PRO A 128 -0.81 -17.66 14.25
C PRO A 128 -0.93 -18.44 12.94
N GLU A 129 -1.66 -19.57 12.94
CA GLU A 129 -1.82 -20.39 11.74
C GLU A 129 -2.71 -19.66 10.72
N LYS A 130 -3.79 -19.02 11.19
CA LYS A 130 -4.66 -18.22 10.32
C LYS A 130 -3.98 -16.97 9.80
N ARG A 131 -3.14 -16.31 10.61
CA ARG A 131 -2.29 -15.21 10.13
C ARG A 131 -1.36 -15.67 9.02
N ALA A 132 -0.73 -16.84 9.15
CA ALA A 132 0.15 -17.37 8.10
C ALA A 132 -0.62 -17.64 6.80
N VAL A 133 -1.82 -18.23 6.86
CA VAL A 133 -2.69 -18.45 5.68
C VAL A 133 -3.09 -17.12 5.03
N PHE A 134 -3.49 -16.14 5.85
CA PHE A 134 -3.83 -14.81 5.36
C PHE A 134 -2.65 -14.14 4.64
N ILE A 135 -1.47 -14.10 5.28
CA ILE A 135 -0.27 -13.48 4.72
C ILE A 135 0.12 -14.16 3.40
N GLN A 136 0.15 -15.49 3.36
CA GLN A 136 0.51 -16.24 2.17
C GLN A 136 -0.44 -15.93 1.01
N SER A 137 -1.76 -16.03 1.24
CA SER A 137 -2.76 -15.77 0.21
C SER A 137 -2.80 -14.30 -0.24
N ALA A 138 -2.54 -13.34 0.67
CA ALA A 138 -2.43 -11.93 0.34
C ALA A 138 -1.23 -11.67 -0.59
N VAL A 139 -0.05 -12.20 -0.26
CA VAL A 139 1.15 -12.08 -1.10
C VAL A 139 0.90 -12.68 -2.49
N GLU A 140 0.29 -13.87 -2.57
CA GLU A 140 -0.04 -14.51 -3.83
C GLU A 140 -0.99 -13.66 -4.70
N LEU A 141 -2.04 -13.09 -4.11
CA LEU A 141 -2.99 -12.25 -4.84
C LEU A 141 -2.33 -10.96 -5.36
N LEU A 142 -1.53 -10.28 -4.52
CA LEU A 142 -0.86 -9.03 -4.89
C LEU A 142 0.13 -9.26 -6.03
N LEU A 143 0.95 -10.31 -5.94
CA LEU A 143 1.91 -10.68 -6.98
C LEU A 143 1.19 -11.08 -8.28
N LYS A 144 0.12 -11.88 -8.19
CA LYS A 144 -0.66 -12.31 -9.36
C LYS A 144 -1.23 -11.14 -10.15
N HIS A 145 -1.64 -10.07 -9.46
CA HIS A 145 -2.30 -8.91 -10.08
C HIS A 145 -1.43 -7.64 -10.14
N ASN A 146 -0.13 -7.77 -9.84
CA ASN A 146 0.88 -6.70 -9.96
C ASN A 146 0.65 -5.46 -9.07
N PHE A 147 0.05 -5.66 -7.89
CA PHE A 147 -0.05 -4.62 -6.86
C PHE A 147 1.31 -4.40 -6.18
N ASP A 148 1.59 -3.16 -5.79
CA ASP A 148 2.82 -2.77 -5.10
C ASP A 148 2.73 -2.90 -3.58
N GLY A 149 1.54 -3.19 -3.04
CA GLY A 149 1.34 -3.35 -1.61
C GLY A 149 -0.10 -3.63 -1.19
N LEU A 150 -0.27 -3.86 0.11
CA LEU A 150 -1.55 -4.05 0.77
C LEU A 150 -1.83 -2.88 1.71
N ASP A 151 -3.09 -2.47 1.78
CA ASP A 151 -3.61 -1.57 2.81
C ASP A 151 -4.58 -2.36 3.72
N MET A 152 -4.37 -2.31 5.04
CA MET A 152 -5.18 -3.06 6.00
C MET A 152 -6.20 -2.12 6.66
N ASP A 153 -7.43 -2.17 6.16
CA ASP A 153 -8.53 -1.32 6.62
C ASP A 153 -9.50 -2.13 7.52
N TRP A 154 -8.97 -2.66 8.62
CA TRP A 154 -9.80 -3.31 9.63
C TRP A 154 -10.45 -2.27 10.55
N GLU A 155 -11.77 -2.16 10.46
CA GLU A 155 -12.57 -1.22 11.25
C GLU A 155 -13.46 -1.93 12.30
N TYR A 156 -13.07 -2.07 13.56
CA TYR A 156 -11.74 -1.81 14.14
C TYR A 156 -11.35 -2.95 15.08
N PRO A 157 -10.05 -3.17 15.33
CA PRO A 157 -9.60 -4.06 16.39
C PRO A 157 -10.30 -3.76 17.72
N ALA A 158 -10.72 -4.82 18.42
CA ALA A 158 -11.44 -4.82 19.69
C ALA A 158 -12.80 -4.09 19.70
N LEU A 159 -13.28 -3.60 18.56
CA LEU A 159 -14.60 -2.97 18.41
C LEU A 159 -15.46 -3.76 17.43
N ARG A 160 -16.76 -3.44 17.39
CA ARG A 160 -17.73 -4.04 16.47
C ARG A 160 -17.77 -5.57 16.54
N GLY A 161 -17.63 -6.10 17.76
CA GLY A 161 -17.66 -7.54 18.06
C GLY A 161 -16.30 -8.23 18.07
N ALA A 162 -15.19 -7.57 17.73
CA ALA A 162 -13.86 -8.17 17.81
C ALA A 162 -13.39 -8.45 19.25
N TYR A 163 -12.48 -9.42 19.40
CA TYR A 163 -11.86 -9.78 20.67
C TYR A 163 -10.98 -8.64 21.20
N LEU A 164 -11.05 -8.34 22.49
CA LEU A 164 -10.26 -7.27 23.12
C LEU A 164 -8.74 -7.43 22.94
N LYS A 165 -8.25 -8.67 22.91
CA LYS A 165 -6.83 -9.02 22.71
C LYS A 165 -6.29 -8.59 21.33
N THR A 166 -7.16 -8.19 20.40
CA THR A 166 -6.74 -7.76 19.07
C THR A 166 -6.02 -6.41 19.04
N LYS A 167 -6.16 -5.57 20.07
CA LYS A 167 -5.41 -4.30 20.17
C LYS A 167 -3.89 -4.46 20.13
N THR A 168 -3.36 -5.59 20.59
CA THR A 168 -1.91 -5.86 20.61
C THR A 168 -1.43 -6.75 19.46
N THR A 169 -2.37 -7.36 18.71
CA THR A 169 -2.06 -8.26 17.59
C THR A 169 -2.41 -7.66 16.22
N SER A 170 -2.96 -6.45 16.20
CA SER A 170 -3.16 -5.65 14.98
C SER A 170 -1.86 -5.09 14.39
N VAL A 171 -0.74 -5.21 15.12
CA VAL A 171 0.60 -5.02 14.56
C VAL A 171 1.06 -6.38 14.06
N PHE A 172 0.97 -6.59 12.74
CA PHE A 172 1.54 -7.77 12.10
C PHE A 172 3.07 -7.66 12.20
N TYR A 173 3.67 -8.42 13.12
CA TYR A 173 5.11 -8.66 13.18
C TYR A 173 5.51 -9.78 12.24
#